data_AF-A0A8C3G5S9-F1
#
_entry.id   AF-A0A8C3G5S9-F1
#
_cell.length_a   1.000
_cell.length_b   1.000
_cell.length_c   1.000
_cell.angle_alpha   90.00
_cell.angle_beta   90.00
_cell.angle_gamma   90.00
#
_symmetry.space_group_name_H-M   'P 1'
#
loop_
_entity.id
_entity.type
_entity.pdbx_description
1 polymer ?
#
loop_
_entity_poly.entity_id
_entity_poly.type
_entity_poly.pdbx_seq_one_letter_code
_entity_poly.pdbx_strand_id
1 'polypeptide(L)' 'GSNCLQTLPSRFGELTGLTQLELRGNRLECLPVELGECRLLKRSSLVVEEDLFNTLPPEVKEQLWRADKEQA' A
#
# COMPACT_ATOMS: atom_id res chain seq x y z
N GLY A 1 11.52 -12.57 5.26
CA GLY A 1 12.53 -12.85 4.23
C GLY A 1 12.64 -11.63 3.35
N SER A 2 13.86 -11.14 3.11
CA SER A 2 14.06 -9.97 2.25
C SER A 2 13.70 -10.33 0.81
N ASN A 3 12.57 -9.80 0.33
CA ASN A 3 12.23 -9.86 -1.07
C ASN A 3 12.89 -8.66 -1.77
N CYS A 4 13.56 -8.91 -2.89
CA CYS A 4 14.20 -7.86 -3.68
C CYS A 4 13.21 -7.28 -4.71
N LEU A 5 11.97 -7.02 -4.29
CA LEU A 5 10.97 -6.41 -5.18
C LEU A 5 11.38 -4.96 -5.45
N GLN A 6 11.70 -4.66 -6.70
CA GLN A 6 11.95 -3.29 -7.17
C GLN A 6 10.66 -2.53 -7.47
N THR A 7 9.64 -3.25 -7.94
CA THR A 7 8.31 -2.73 -8.24
C THR A 7 7.24 -3.71 -7.78
N LEU A 8 6.07 -3.20 -7.46
CA LEU A 8 4.87 -4.01 -7.27
C LEU A 8 4.06 -4.04 -8.56
N PRO A 9 3.51 -5.19 -8.95
CA PRO A 9 2.68 -5.29 -10.14
C PRO A 9 1.35 -4.54 -9.95
N SER A 10 0.84 -3.95 -11.01
CA SER A 10 -0.47 -3.29 -11.09
C SER A 10 -1.63 -4.09 -10.51
N ARG A 11 -1.60 -5.41 -10.70
CA ARG A 11 -2.59 -6.37 -10.17
C ARG A 11 -2.71 -6.35 -8.64
N PHE A 12 -1.77 -5.74 -7.91
CA PHE A 12 -1.86 -5.66 -6.45
C PHE A 12 -3.10 -4.89 -5.98
N GLY A 13 -3.60 -3.92 -6.76
CA GLY A 13 -4.85 -3.22 -6.47
C GLY A 13 -6.12 -4.05 -6.67
N GLU A 14 -6.03 -5.13 -7.45
CA GLU A 14 -7.16 -6.07 -7.63
C GLU A 14 -7.39 -6.92 -6.37
N LEU A 15 -6.47 -6.88 -5.40
CA LEU A 15 -6.58 -7.58 -4.12
C LEU A 15 -7.53 -6.82 -3.18
N THR A 16 -8.81 -6.79 -3.54
CA THR A 16 -9.87 -6.14 -2.74
C THR A 16 -10.00 -6.71 -1.33
N GLY A 17 -9.58 -7.96 -1.12
CA GLY A 17 -9.53 -8.63 0.18
C GLY A 17 -8.27 -8.36 1.03
N LEU A 18 -7.32 -7.57 0.52
CA LEU A 18 -6.05 -7.34 1.20
C LEU A 18 -6.24 -6.38 2.38
N THR A 19 -6.10 -6.89 3.59
CA THR A 19 -6.23 -6.10 4.82
C THR A 19 -4.90 -5.65 5.40
N GLN A 20 -3.85 -6.46 5.21
CA GLN A 20 -2.51 -6.20 5.72
C GLN A 20 -1.46 -6.38 4.64
N LEU A 21 -0.48 -5.48 4.62
CA LEU A 21 0.61 -5.49 3.66
C LEU A 21 1.90 -5.03 4.30
N GLU A 22 2.91 -5.91 4.32
CA GLU A 22 4.24 -5.58 4.79
C GLU A 22 5.23 -5.61 3.62
N LEU A 23 5.76 -4.44 3.28
CA LEU A 23 6.76 -4.25 2.23
C LEU A 23 8.10 -3.76 2.80
N ARG A 24 8.19 -3.59 4.13
CA ARG A 24 9.41 -3.18 4.81
C ARG A 24 10.56 -4.15 4.52
N GLY A 25 11.71 -3.61 4.13
CA GLY A 25 12.87 -4.42 3.75
C GLY A 25 12.85 -4.95 2.32
N ASN A 26 11.94 -4.45 1.47
CA ASN A 26 12.08 -4.54 0.01
C ASN A 26 12.87 -3.34 -0.53
N ARG A 27 13.37 -3.45 -1.76
CA ARG A 27 14.06 -2.36 -2.47
C ARG A 27 13.11 -1.67 -3.44
N LEU A 28 11.89 -1.38 -2.99
CA LEU A 28 10.92 -0.67 -3.79
C LEU A 28 11.39 0.78 -3.92
N GLU A 29 11.41 1.32 -5.14
CA GLU A 29 11.67 2.76 -5.31
C GLU A 29 10.37 3.56 -5.23
N CYS A 30 9.28 2.98 -5.73
CA CYS A 30 7.95 3.56 -5.73
C CYS A 30 6.88 2.51 -5.45
N LEU A 31 5.76 2.96 -4.88
CA LEU A 31 4.55 2.16 -4.74
C LEU A 31 3.56 2.47 -5.89
N PRO A 32 2.86 1.45 -6.43
CA PRO A 32 1.87 1.65 -7.47
C PRO A 32 0.64 2.40 -6.94
N VAL A 33 0.04 3.22 -7.80
CA VAL A 33 -1.21 3.93 -7.51
C VAL A 33 -2.38 2.96 -7.26
N GLU A 34 -2.32 1.76 -7.83
CA GLU A 34 -3.31 0.71 -7.62
C GLU A 34 -3.45 0.26 -6.15
N LEU A 35 -2.51 0.58 -5.24
CA LEU A 35 -2.71 0.38 -3.80
C LEU A 35 -3.95 1.09 -3.25
N GLY A 36 -4.41 2.16 -3.91
CA GLY A 36 -5.67 2.83 -3.56
C GLY A 36 -6.92 2.01 -3.91
N GLU A 37 -6.82 1.07 -4.85
CA GLU A 37 -7.95 0.20 -5.25
C GLU A 37 -8.24 -0.90 -4.22
N CYS A 38 -7.28 -1.17 -3.32
CA CYS A 38 -7.44 -2.10 -2.21
C CYS A 38 -8.39 -1.52 -1.15
N ARG A 39 -9.70 -1.66 -1.35
CA ARG A 39 -10.74 -1.10 -0.45
C ARG A 39 -10.64 -1.54 1.01
N LEU A 40 -10.08 -2.72 1.28
CA LEU A 40 -9.90 -3.25 2.64
C LEU A 40 -8.53 -2.95 3.23
N LEU A 41 -7.59 -2.38 2.47
CA LEU A 41 -6.24 -2.11 2.93
C LEU A 41 -6.21 -0.81 3.72
N LYS A 42 -5.79 -0.92 4.97
CA LYS A 42 -5.73 0.20 5.90
C LYS A 42 -4.33 0.78 5.94
N ARG A 43 -4.22 2.09 6.13
CA ARG A 43 -2.94 2.74 6.39
C ARG A 43 -2.21 2.12 7.60
N SER A 44 -2.94 1.77 8.66
CA SER A 44 -2.39 1.16 9.88
C SER A 44 -1.84 -0.25 9.66
N SER A 45 -2.31 -0.95 8.64
CA SER A 45 -1.88 -2.31 8.29
C SER A 45 -0.90 -2.35 7.11
N LEU A 46 -0.56 -1.18 6.56
CA LEU A 46 0.42 -0.99 5.50
C LEU A 46 1.76 -0.59 6.13
N VAL A 47 2.70 -1.54 6.17
CA VAL A 47 4.04 -1.35 6.73
C VAL A 47 5.03 -1.17 5.58
N VAL A 48 5.39 0.09 5.31
CA VAL A 48 6.32 0.51 4.25
C VAL A 48 7.25 1.58 4.80
N GLU A 49 8.34 1.88 4.10
CA GLU A 49 9.21 2.99 4.48
C GLU A 49 8.54 4.35 4.24
N GLU A 50 8.84 5.34 5.07
CA GLU A 50 8.19 6.64 5.01
C GLU A 50 8.46 7.37 3.69
N ASP A 51 9.67 7.25 3.15
CA ASP A 51 10.05 7.77 1.84
C ASP A 51 9.19 7.19 0.72
N LEU A 52 9.00 5.86 0.72
CA LEU A 52 8.15 5.12 -0.22
C LEU A 52 6.67 5.51 -0.10
N PHE A 53 6.18 5.68 1.12
CA PHE A 53 4.82 6.17 1.32
C PHE A 53 4.66 7.57 0.77
N ASN A 54 5.68 8.43 0.89
CA ASN A 54 5.63 9.78 0.37
C ASN A 54 5.58 9.85 -1.16
N THR A 55 6.12 8.87 -1.88
CA THR A 55 6.03 8.80 -3.35
C THR A 55 4.60 8.56 -3.85
N LEU A 56 3.70 8.04 -3.01
CA LEU A 56 2.31 7.82 -3.40
C LEU A 56 1.58 9.15 -3.63
N PRO A 57 0.69 9.21 -4.64
CA PRO A 57 -0.18 10.36 -4.85
C PRO A 57 -1.12 10.56 -3.65
N PRO A 58 -1.53 11.82 -3.37
CA PRO A 58 -2.37 12.15 -2.21
C PRO A 58 -3.71 11.41 -2.22
N GLU A 59 -4.26 11.14 -3.40
CA GLU A 59 -5.53 10.42 -3.57
C GLU A 59 -5.46 8.99 -2.99
N VAL A 60 -4.35 8.27 -3.23
CA VAL A 60 -4.13 6.93 -2.68
C VAL A 60 -3.93 6.97 -1.17
N LYS A 61 -3.16 7.94 -0.68
CA LYS A 61 -2.97 8.15 0.76
C LYS A 61 -4.34 8.34 1.43
N GLU A 62 -5.18 9.21 0.88
CA GLU A 62 -6.53 9.46 1.40
C GLU A 62 -7.38 8.20 1.39
N GLN A 63 -7.37 7.40 0.32
CA GLN A 63 -8.11 6.13 0.28
C GLN A 63 -7.67 5.16 1.40
N LEU A 64 -6.37 5.01 1.62
CA LEU A 64 -5.83 4.17 2.70
C LEU A 64 -6.23 4.67 4.10
N TRP A 65 -6.33 5.99 4.28
CA TRP A 65 -6.83 6.60 5.52
C TRP A 65 -8.35 6.47 5.68
N ARG A 66 -9.11 6.52 4.58
CA ARG A 66 -10.55 6.29 4.59
C ARG A 66 -10.89 4.85 4.95
N ALA A 67 -10.17 3.89 4.38
CA ALA A 67 -10.32 2.47 4.69
C ALA A 67 -10.06 2.14 6.18
N ASP A 68 -9.20 2.91 6.84
CA ASP A 68 -8.93 2.79 8.27
C ASP A 68 -10.16 3.21 9.11
N LYS A 69 -10.84 4.28 8.69
CA LYS A 69 -12.04 4.82 9.37
C LYS A 69 -13.33 4.03 9.12
N GLU A 70 -13.46 3.38 7.97
CA GLU A 70 -14.71 2.74 7.55
C GLU A 70 -15.00 1.39 8.26
N GLN A 71 -14.12 0.95 9.17
CA GLN A 71 -14.29 -0.29 9.95
C GLN A 71 -14.32 -0.07 11.48
N ALA A 72 -14.56 1.16 11.94
CA ALA A 72 -14.82 1.50 13.34
C ALA A 72 -16.31 1.64 13.64
#